data_AF-A0A0W7X8C2-F1
#
_entry.id   AF-A0A0W7X8C2-F1
#
_cell.length_a   1.000
_cell.length_b   1.000
_cell.length_c   1.000
_cell.angle_alpha   90.00
_cell.angle_beta   90.00
_cell.angle_gamma   90.00
#
_symmetry.space_group_name_H-M   'P 1'
#
loop_
_entity.id
_entity.type
_entity.pdbx_description
1 polymer ?
#
loop_
_entity_poly.entity_id
_entity_poly.type
_entity_poly.pdbx_seq_one_letter_code
_entity_poly.pdbx_strand_id
1 'polypeptide(L)'
;MSMRRLRILIEHLPPESATKTALRNSLTPEEISAAGEGRPDQAPWSSTETLLALVRDEIQLLRVAMVAVQTGKQMDFVPTPRPGIPPKSAPKRRLTDEQRRALDPRLRQQP
;
A
#
# COMPACT_ATOMS: atom_id res chain seq x y z
N MET A 1 -22.15 17.28 -11.81
CA MET A 1 -21.38 16.22 -11.10
C MET A 1 -20.22 16.89 -10.37
N SER A 2 -19.97 16.64 -9.08
CA SER A 2 -18.86 17.28 -8.36
C SER A 2 -17.57 16.45 -8.45
N MET A 3 -16.40 17.09 -8.39
CA MET A 3 -15.10 16.40 -8.41
C MET A 3 -14.97 15.35 -7.31
N ARG A 4 -15.55 15.61 -6.13
CA ARG A 4 -15.62 14.65 -5.03
C ARG A 4 -16.41 13.40 -5.40
N ARG A 5 -17.53 13.55 -6.09
CA ARG A 5 -18.39 12.42 -6.49
C ARG A 5 -17.76 11.61 -7.61
N LEU A 6 -17.12 12.26 -8.59
CA LEU A 6 -16.35 11.59 -9.64
C LEU A 6 -15.18 10.78 -9.06
N ARG A 7 -14.45 11.36 -8.10
CA ARG A 7 -13.37 10.65 -7.38
C ARG A 7 -13.86 9.37 -6.70
N ILE A 8 -14.96 9.46 -5.94
CA ILE A 8 -15.52 8.29 -5.23
C ILE A 8 -15.90 7.19 -6.23
N LEU A 9 -16.51 7.54 -7.36
CA LEU A 9 -16.86 6.58 -8.40
C LEU A 9 -15.62 5.87 -8.95
N ILE A 10 -14.55 6.60 -9.27
CA ILE A 10 -13.30 6.03 -9.76
C ILE A 10 -12.65 5.12 -8.70
N GLU A 11 -12.58 5.55 -7.44
CA GLU A 11 -11.95 4.79 -6.35
C GLU A 11 -12.59 3.40 -6.18
N HIS A 12 -13.93 3.33 -6.27
CA HIS A 12 -14.70 2.11 -6.02
C HIS A 12 -14.96 1.25 -7.26
N LEU A 13 -14.40 1.60 -8.43
CA LEU A 13 -14.44 0.69 -9.57
C LEU A 13 -13.68 -0.61 -9.25
N PRO A 14 -14.08 -1.77 -9.82
CA PRO A 14 -13.29 -2.98 -9.75
C PRO A 14 -11.84 -2.72 -10.20
N PRO A 15 -10.84 -3.35 -9.56
CA PRO A 15 -9.43 -3.17 -9.91
C PRO A 15 -9.15 -3.50 -11.38
N GLU A 16 -9.85 -4.50 -11.91
CA GLU A 16 -9.79 -4.96 -13.31
C GLU A 16 -10.68 -4.15 -14.27
N SER A 17 -11.24 -3.01 -13.84
CA SER A 17 -12.12 -2.21 -14.70
C SER A 17 -11.36 -1.58 -15.87
N ALA A 18 -11.96 -1.62 -17.06
CA ALA A 18 -11.39 -1.00 -18.26
C ALA A 18 -11.05 0.49 -18.06
N THR A 19 -11.87 1.21 -17.29
CA THR A 19 -11.64 2.63 -16.99
C THR A 19 -10.38 2.84 -16.13
N LYS A 20 -10.17 2.05 -15.06
CA LYS A 20 -8.93 2.15 -14.26
C LYS A 20 -7.70 1.80 -15.09
N THR A 21 -7.81 0.80 -15.96
CA THR A 21 -6.73 0.43 -16.88
C THR A 21 -6.43 1.53 -17.90
N ALA A 22 -7.44 2.15 -18.50
CA ALA A 22 -7.25 3.27 -19.41
C ALA A 22 -6.57 4.47 -18.72
N LEU A 23 -7.00 4.80 -17.49
CA LEU A 23 -6.38 5.86 -16.69
C LEU A 23 -4.91 5.55 -16.37
N ARG A 24 -4.61 4.30 -16.01
CA ARG A 24 -3.23 3.86 -15.75
C ARG A 24 -2.36 3.98 -17.00
N ASN A 25 -2.89 3.57 -18.16
CA ASN A 25 -2.17 3.60 -19.43
C ASN A 25 -1.99 5.02 -19.99
N SER A 26 -2.83 5.98 -19.59
CA SER A 26 -2.69 7.38 -20.00
C SER A 26 -1.61 8.14 -19.23
N LEU A 27 -1.05 7.56 -18.15
CA LEU A 27 0.00 8.20 -17.37
C LEU A 27 1.33 8.22 -18.15
N THR A 28 1.96 9.38 -18.18
CA THR A 28 3.30 9.56 -18.74
C THR A 28 4.38 9.04 -17.78
N PRO A 29 5.57 8.66 -18.27
CA PRO A 29 6.68 8.22 -17.42
C PRO A 29 7.09 9.27 -16.36
N GLU A 30 7.02 10.55 -16.70
CA GLU A 30 7.29 11.67 -15.79
C GLU A 30 6.31 11.69 -14.62
N GLU A 31 5.01 11.55 -14.89
CA GLU A 31 3.96 11.47 -13.86
C GLU A 31 4.10 10.22 -12.98
N ILE A 32 4.51 9.09 -13.57
CA ILE A 32 4.80 7.87 -12.82
C ILE A 32 5.98 8.09 -11.86
N SER A 33 7.05 8.77 -12.32
CA SER A 33 8.19 9.07 -11.47
C SER A 33 7.85 10.06 -10.33
N ALA A 34 6.90 10.97 -10.58
CA ALA A 34 6.43 11.93 -9.60
C ALA A 34 5.52 11.31 -8.52
N ALA A 35 4.99 10.10 -8.75
CA ALA A 35 4.05 9.43 -7.85
C ALA A 35 4.66 8.92 -6.52
N GLY A 36 5.97 9.11 -6.32
CA GLY A 36 6.67 8.71 -5.08
C GLY A 36 6.75 7.20 -4.90
N GLU A 37 7.13 6.75 -3.69
CA GLU A 37 7.14 5.33 -3.35
C GLU A 37 5.71 4.78 -3.29
N GLY A 38 5.39 3.87 -4.22
CA GLY A 38 4.09 3.23 -4.28
C GLY A 38 3.75 2.47 -2.98
N ARG A 39 2.50 2.63 -2.52
CA ARG A 39 1.93 1.91 -1.36
C ARG A 39 1.00 0.81 -1.83
N PRO A 40 1.52 -0.38 -2.20
CA PRO A 40 0.69 -1.47 -2.69
C PRO A 40 -0.30 -1.98 -1.62
N ASP A 41 -0.01 -1.74 -0.34
CA ASP A 41 -0.88 -2.07 0.79
C ASP A 41 -2.16 -1.21 0.87
N GLN A 42 -2.20 -0.07 0.18
CA GLN A 42 -3.35 0.84 0.17
C GLN A 42 -4.14 0.77 -1.15
N ALA A 43 -3.60 0.11 -2.17
CA ALA A 43 -4.26 -0.03 -3.46
C ALA A 43 -5.31 -1.15 -3.41
N PRO A 44 -6.44 -1.04 -4.14
CA PRO A 44 -7.37 -2.14 -4.28
C PRO A 44 -6.75 -3.24 -5.14
N TRP A 45 -6.63 -4.44 -4.59
CA TRP A 45 -6.09 -5.60 -5.30
C TRP A 45 -7.20 -6.44 -5.92
N SER A 46 -6.91 -7.03 -7.07
CA SER A 46 -7.75 -8.08 -7.63
C SER A 46 -7.49 -9.43 -6.97
N SER A 47 -8.39 -10.39 -7.20
CA SER A 47 -8.24 -11.75 -6.68
C SER A 47 -6.99 -12.44 -7.24
N THR A 48 -6.62 -12.15 -8.50
CA THR A 48 -5.42 -12.71 -9.15
C THR A 48 -4.14 -12.11 -8.56
N GLU A 49 -4.10 -10.80 -8.32
CA GLU A 49 -2.98 -10.15 -7.63
C GLU A 49 -2.80 -10.72 -6.22
N THR A 50 -3.91 -10.95 -5.51
CA THR A 50 -3.90 -11.55 -4.18
C THR A 50 -3.34 -12.97 -4.22
N LEU A 51 -3.80 -13.79 -5.16
CA LEU A 51 -3.30 -15.15 -5.35
C LEU A 51 -1.80 -15.15 -5.67
N LEU A 52 -1.34 -14.26 -6.56
CA LEU A 52 0.06 -14.17 -6.94
C LEU A 52 0.96 -13.78 -5.77
N ALA A 53 0.53 -12.85 -4.92
CA ALA A 53 1.31 -12.52 -3.71
C ALA A 53 1.36 -13.67 -2.71
N LEU A 54 0.26 -14.43 -2.55
CA LEU A 54 0.26 -15.63 -1.71
C LEU A 54 1.24 -16.67 -2.24
N VAL A 55 1.22 -16.95 -3.54
CA VAL A 55 2.17 -17.89 -4.17
C VAL A 55 3.61 -17.42 -3.99
N ARG A 56 3.88 -16.12 -4.16
CA ARG A 56 5.21 -15.53 -3.92
C ARG A 56 5.66 -15.72 -2.48
N ASP A 57 4.77 -15.44 -1.52
CA ASP A 57 5.05 -15.55 -0.09
C ASP A 57 5.38 -17.00 0.30
N GLU A 58 4.62 -17.97 -0.21
CA GLU A 58 4.87 -19.41 0.03
C GLU A 58 6.22 -19.86 -0.55
N ILE A 59 6.56 -19.44 -1.77
CA ILE A 59 7.87 -19.73 -2.37
C ILE A 59 9.00 -19.15 -1.51
N GLN A 60 8.82 -17.93 -0.99
CA GLN A 60 9.80 -17.29 -0.14
C GLN A 60 9.93 -17.98 1.22
N LEU A 61 8.82 -18.44 1.82
CA LEU A 61 8.83 -19.25 3.03
C LEU A 61 9.58 -20.57 2.83
N LEU A 62 9.31 -21.28 1.72
CA LEU A 62 10.02 -22.51 1.37
C LEU A 62 11.53 -22.26 1.25
N ARG A 63 11.93 -21.18 0.58
CA ARG A 63 13.33 -20.79 0.46
C ARG A 63 13.96 -20.51 1.83
N VAL A 64 13.28 -19.76 2.70
CA VAL A 64 13.75 -19.46 4.05
C VAL A 64 13.93 -20.73 4.87
N ALA A 65 12.97 -21.66 4.81
CA ALA A 65 13.04 -22.95 5.48
C ALA A 65 14.23 -23.79 5.00
N MET A 66 14.44 -23.88 3.67
CA MET A 66 15.56 -24.62 3.09
C MET A 66 16.92 -24.05 3.52
N VAL A 67 17.07 -22.72 3.51
CA VAL A 67 18.30 -22.06 3.97
C VAL A 67 18.54 -22.31 5.46
N ALA A 68 17.48 -22.25 6.27
CA ALA A 68 17.56 -22.52 7.70
C ALA A 68 18.02 -23.95 7.99
N VAL A 69 17.51 -24.94 7.24
CA VAL A 69 17.96 -26.35 7.35
C VAL A 69 19.43 -26.49 6.97
N GLN A 70 19.87 -25.83 5.89
CA GLN A 70 21.24 -25.99 5.38
C GLN A 70 22.29 -25.25 6.22
N THR A 71 21.98 -24.06 6.72
CA THR A 71 22.94 -23.17 7.41
C THR A 71 22.79 -23.22 8.93
N GLY A 72 21.68 -23.78 9.45
CA GLY A 72 21.33 -23.75 10.88
C GLY A 72 20.91 -22.36 11.39
N LYS A 73 20.84 -21.36 10.51
CA LYS A 73 20.47 -19.98 10.84
C LYS A 73 19.05 -19.69 10.40
N GLN A 74 18.18 -19.35 11.34
CA GLN A 74 16.85 -18.83 11.00
C GLN A 74 16.98 -17.45 10.33
N MET A 75 16.29 -17.28 9.20
CA MET A 75 16.13 -15.99 8.55
C MET A 75 14.71 -15.47 8.78
N ASP A 76 14.57 -14.16 8.88
CA ASP A 76 13.27 -13.53 8.98
C ASP A 76 12.54 -13.58 7.63
N PHE A 77 11.31 -14.11 7.67
CA PHE A 77 10.37 -13.95 6.57
C PHE A 77 9.71 -12.57 6.63
N VAL A 78 9.61 -11.93 5.46
CA VAL A 78 8.89 -10.67 5.28
C VAL A 78 7.85 -10.88 4.18
N PRO A 79 6.55 -10.89 4.51
CA PRO A 79 5.51 -11.09 3.52
C PRO A 79 5.44 -9.91 2.54
N THR A 80 4.92 -10.19 1.35
CA THR A 80 4.66 -9.18 0.33
C THR A 80 3.65 -8.15 0.87
N PRO A 81 3.99 -6.84 0.88
CA PRO A 81 3.05 -5.80 1.29
C PRO A 81 1.81 -5.80 0.40
N ARG A 82 0.64 -5.91 1.01
CA ARG A 82 -0.65 -6.04 0.33
C ARG A 82 -1.80 -5.50 1.19
N PRO A 83 -3.02 -5.33 0.67
CA PRO A 83 -4.15 -4.89 1.47
C PRO A 83 -4.31 -5.75 2.73
N GLY A 84 -4.33 -5.09 3.89
CA GLY A 84 -4.36 -5.75 5.20
C GLY A 84 -3.00 -6.18 5.76
N ILE A 85 -1.92 -6.17 4.97
CA ILE A 85 -0.55 -6.50 5.39
C ILE A 85 0.37 -5.34 5.01
N PRO A 86 0.52 -4.34 5.90
CA PRO A 86 1.37 -3.19 5.64
C PRO A 86 2.86 -3.58 5.66
N PRO A 87 3.74 -2.83 4.97
CA PRO A 87 5.17 -3.08 5.04
C PRO A 87 5.72 -2.79 6.45
N LYS A 88 6.78 -3.50 6.86
CA LYS A 88 7.42 -3.35 8.19
C LYS A 88 7.82 -1.90 8.49
N SER A 89 8.24 -1.14 7.48
CA SER A 89 8.65 0.27 7.60
C SER A 89 7.74 1.19 6.77
N ALA A 90 6.44 1.21 7.05
CA ALA A 90 5.57 2.26 6.55
C ALA A 90 5.73 3.53 7.41
N PRO A 91 5.98 4.73 6.82
CA PRO A 91 5.88 5.97 7.56
C PRO A 91 4.44 6.13 8.08
N LYS A 92 4.28 6.13 9.41
CA LYS A 92 2.98 6.45 10.04
C LYS A 92 2.75 7.94 9.87
N ARG A 93 1.65 8.31 9.21
CA ARG A 93 1.23 9.71 9.09
C ARG A 93 0.80 10.20 10.47
N ARG A 94 1.72 10.85 11.20
CA ARG A 94 1.41 11.52 12.47
C ARG A 94 0.76 12.86 12.15
N LEU A 95 -0.26 13.24 12.91
CA LEU A 95 -0.78 14.61 12.84
C LEU A 95 0.35 15.56 13.22
N THR A 96 0.49 16.65 12.46
CA THR A 96 1.36 17.77 12.85
C THR A 96 0.81 18.39 14.14
N ASP A 97 1.66 19.11 14.87
CA ASP A 97 1.23 19.74 16.12
C ASP A 97 0.11 20.77 15.86
N GLU A 98 0.17 21.49 14.74
CA GLU A 98 -0.92 22.35 14.28
C GLU A 98 -2.24 21.60 14.06
N GLN A 99 -2.19 20.43 13.40
CA GLN A 99 -3.37 19.59 13.18
C GLN A 99 -3.93 19.03 14.50
N ARG A 100 -3.06 18.73 15.48
CA ARG A 100 -3.51 18.32 16.82
C ARG A 100 -4.19 19.47 17.57
N ARG A 101 -3.63 20.69 17.52
CA ARG A 101 -4.25 21.89 18.14
C ARG A 101 -5.62 22.22 17.52
N ALA A 102 -5.79 21.99 16.22
CA ALA A 102 -7.08 22.17 15.57
C ALA A 102 -8.16 21.23 16.14
N LEU A 103 -7.81 19.98 16.44
CA LEU A 103 -8.73 18.94 16.91
C LEU A 103 -8.92 18.89 18.42
N ASP A 104 -7.89 19.18 19.22
CA ASP A 104 -7.97 19.17 20.69
C ASP A 104 -8.06 20.60 21.24
N PRO A 105 -9.22 21.00 21.81
CA PRO A 105 -9.40 22.32 22.41
C PRO A 105 -8.39 22.63 23.53
N ARG A 106 -7.87 21.61 24.23
CA ARG A 106 -6.92 21.78 25.35
C ARG A 106 -5.53 22.17 24.88
N LEU A 107 -5.16 21.77 23.65
CA LEU A 107 -3.84 22.06 23.06
C LEU A 107 -3.78 23.43 22.38
N ARG A 108 -4.92 24.13 22.22
CA ARG A 108 -4.97 25.45 21.54
C ARG A 108 -4.30 26.59 22.31
N GLN A 109 -4.14 26.44 23.63
CA GLN A 109 -3.67 27.50 24.53
C GLN A 109 -2.28 27.20 25.15
N GLN A 110 -1.65 26.08 24.81
CA GLN A 110 -0.25 25.84 25.19
C GLN A 110 0.68 26.58 24.22
N PRO A 111 1.72 27.27 24.72
CA PRO A 111 2.68 27.99 23.88
C PRO A 111 3.41 27.06 22.90
#